data_AF-A0A914PL29-F1
#
_entry.id   AF-A0A914PL29-F1
#
_cell.length_a   1.000
_cell.length_b   1.000
_cell.length_c   1.000
_cell.angle_alpha   90.00
_cell.angle_beta   90.00
_cell.angle_gamma   90.00
#
_symmetry.space_group_name_H-M   'P 1'
#
loop_
_entity.id
_entity.type
_entity.pdbx_description
1 polymer ?
#
loop_
_entity_poly.entity_id
_entity_poly.type
_entity_poly.pdbx_seq_one_letter_code
_entity_poly.pdbx_strand_id
1 'polypeptide(L)'
;MMPIREYLEEHYTDDNIKDEDSVLKLVIRSLSQVVQSGAQNIEISVMKIGKTRKLGLEEVEALLKLVEDERVAAEAEEAAKKKPMQQ
;
A
#
# COMPACT_ATOMS: atom_id res chain seq x y z
N MET A 1 6.35 7.96 10.94
CA MET A 1 5.17 8.42 10.18
C MET A 1 5.69 9.33 9.09
N MET A 2 5.69 8.86 7.84
CA MET A 2 6.17 9.66 6.69
C MET A 2 4.96 10.38 6.07
N PRO A 3 5.06 11.68 5.73
CA PRO A 3 4.03 12.37 4.97
C PRO A 3 3.74 11.67 3.63
N ILE A 4 2.47 11.64 3.20
CA ILE A 4 2.05 10.99 1.94
C ILE A 4 2.88 11.50 0.75
N ARG A 5 3.15 12.81 0.69
CA ARG A 5 3.92 13.44 -0.40
C ARG A 5 5.31 12.82 -0.51
N GLU A 6 6.04 12.73 0.60
CA GLU A 6 7.39 12.17 0.64
C GLU A 6 7.39 10.69 0.26
N TYR A 7 6.42 9.92 0.78
CA TYR A 7 6.26 8.51 0.43
C TYR A 7 6.05 8.30 -1.08
N LEU A 8 5.21 9.12 -1.70
CA LEU A 8 4.98 9.04 -3.13
C LEU A 8 6.21 9.47 -3.93
N GLU A 9 6.97 10.48 -3.49
CA GLU A 9 8.22 10.88 -4.16
C GLU A 9 9.26 9.75 -4.18
N GLU A 10 9.34 8.95 -3.10
CA GLU A 10 10.29 7.84 -3.02
C GLU A 10 9.82 6.58 -3.77
N HIS A 11 8.50 6.35 -3.85
CA HIS A 11 7.95 5.08 -4.33
C HIS A 11 7.20 5.15 -5.66
N TYR A 12 6.98 6.32 -6.25
CA TYR A 12 6.42 6.45 -7.59
C TYR A 12 7.47 6.02 -8.64
N THR A 13 7.47 4.73 -8.96
CA THR A 13 8.42 4.07 -9.86
C THR A 13 7.66 3.27 -10.91
N ASP A 14 8.29 2.99 -12.05
CA ASP A 14 7.68 2.22 -13.14
C ASP A 14 7.07 0.90 -12.66
N ASP A 15 7.73 0.21 -11.73
CA ASP A 15 7.24 -1.05 -11.14
C ASP A 15 5.98 -0.86 -10.29
N ASN A 16 5.89 0.25 -9.54
CA ASN A 16 4.73 0.56 -8.70
C ASN A 16 3.58 1.20 -9.48
N ILE A 17 3.77 1.56 -10.75
CA ILE A 17 2.73 2.15 -11.62
C ILE A 17 2.40 1.32 -12.86
N LYS A 18 3.01 0.14 -13.03
CA LYS A 18 2.86 -0.70 -14.23
C LYS A 18 1.44 -1.18 -14.51
N ASP A 19 0.62 -1.35 -13.47
CA ASP A 19 -0.75 -1.85 -13.56
C ASP A 19 -1.62 -1.31 -12.41
N GLU A 20 -2.95 -1.51 -12.53
CA GLU A 20 -3.94 -1.04 -11.55
C GLU A 20 -3.66 -1.59 -10.14
N ASP A 21 -3.31 -2.86 -10.03
CA ASP A 21 -3.06 -3.53 -8.75
C ASP A 21 -1.84 -2.91 -8.04
N SER A 22 -0.77 -2.66 -8.78
CA SER A 22 0.46 -2.04 -8.26
C SER A 22 0.20 -0.60 -7.82
N VAL A 23 -0.56 0.17 -8.61
CA VAL A 23 -0.96 1.54 -8.24
C VAL A 23 -1.86 1.55 -7.00
N LEU A 24 -2.83 0.64 -6.91
CA LEU A 24 -3.71 0.53 -5.75
C LEU A 24 -2.91 0.20 -4.48
N LYS A 25 -1.93 -0.71 -4.57
CA LYS A 25 -1.01 -0.99 -3.44
C LYS A 25 -0.20 0.23 -3.05
N LEU A 26 0.35 0.98 -4.01
CA LEU A 26 1.10 2.21 -3.75
C LEU A 26 0.22 3.24 -3.01
N VAL A 27 -1.00 3.48 -3.49
CA VAL A 27 -1.95 4.43 -2.88
C VAL A 27 -2.30 4.00 -1.46
N ILE A 28 -2.67 2.73 -1.26
CA ILE A 28 -3.03 2.21 0.07
C ILE A 28 -1.87 2.28 1.06
N ARG A 29 -0.65 1.93 0.63
CA ARG A 29 0.57 2.07 1.46
C ARG A 29 0.81 3.51 1.89
N SER A 30 0.62 4.46 0.97
CA SER A 30 0.78 5.89 1.25
C SER A 30 -0.25 6.40 2.26
N LEU A 31 -1.53 6.03 2.10
CA LEU A 31 -2.60 6.41 3.03
C LEU A 31 -2.42 5.77 4.41
N SER A 32 -1.94 4.52 4.46
CA SER A 32 -1.64 3.81 5.70
C SER A 32 -0.51 4.45 6.51
N GLN A 33 0.33 5.31 5.91
CA GLN A 33 1.33 6.09 6.66
C GLN A 33 0.69 7.13 7.58
N VAL A 34 -0.52 7.60 7.26
CA VAL A 34 -1.14 8.71 7.99
C VAL A 34 -2.50 8.42 8.61
N VAL A 35 -3.12 7.30 8.24
CA VAL A 35 -4.45 6.94 8.70
C VAL A 35 -4.36 5.74 9.66
N GLN A 36 -4.70 5.97 10.94
CA GLN A 36 -4.86 4.88 11.93
C GLN A 36 -6.23 4.19 11.84
N SER A 37 -7.18 4.74 11.09
CA SER A 37 -8.56 4.27 11.00
C SER A 37 -8.82 3.43 9.74
N GLY A 38 -9.52 2.31 9.87
CA GLY A 38 -9.78 1.35 8.79
C GLY A 38 -10.61 1.87 7.58
N ALA A 39 -10.91 0.97 6.65
CA ALA A 39 -11.46 1.23 5.32
C ALA A 39 -12.68 2.16 5.26
N GLN A 40 -13.52 2.19 6.30
CA GLN A 40 -14.73 3.02 6.39
C GLN A 40 -14.50 4.53 6.19
N ASN A 41 -13.26 5.01 6.39
CA ASN A 41 -12.89 6.42 6.24
C ASN A 41 -12.19 6.73 4.91
N ILE A 42 -12.09 5.74 4.01
CA ILE A 42 -11.34 5.84 2.76
C ILE A 42 -12.29 5.52 1.59
N GLU A 43 -12.41 6.44 0.65
CA GLU A 43 -13.07 6.19 -0.64
C GLU A 43 -12.06 6.26 -1.77
N ILE A 44 -12.04 5.23 -2.63
CA ILE A 44 -11.10 5.13 -3.76
C ILE A 44 -11.88 4.98 -5.05
N SER A 45 -11.48 5.75 -6.07
CA SER A 45 -11.98 5.62 -7.43
C SER A 45 -10.82 5.43 -8.39
N VAL A 46 -10.93 4.43 -9.26
CA VAL A 46 -10.01 4.22 -10.37
C VAL A 46 -10.55 4.92 -11.60
N MET A 47 -9.72 5.80 -12.18
CA MET A 47 -10.05 6.57 -13.39
C MET A 47 -9.26 6.02 -14.58
N LYS A 48 -9.98 5.67 -15.65
CA LYS A 48 -9.46 5.34 -16.97
C LYS A 48 -10.14 6.22 -18.01
N ILE A 49 -9.60 6.27 -19.23
CA ILE A 49 -10.18 7.06 -20.32
C ILE A 49 -11.64 6.66 -20.53
N GLY A 50 -12.56 7.59 -20.30
CA GLY A 50 -14.00 7.38 -20.46
C GLY A 50 -14.66 6.46 -19.43
N LYS A 51 -13.97 6.01 -18.38
CA LYS A 51 -14.52 5.12 -17.36
C LYS A 51 -13.97 5.43 -15.97
N THR A 52 -14.86 5.66 -15.02
CA THR A 52 -14.53 5.76 -13.60
C THR A 52 -15.23 4.65 -12.84
N ARG A 53 -14.51 3.95 -11.96
CA ARG A 53 -15.05 2.90 -11.09
C ARG A 53 -14.73 3.25 -9.64
N LYS A 54 -15.75 3.32 -8.80
CA LYS A 54 -15.59 3.35 -7.35
C LYS A 54 -15.29 1.93 -6.86
N LEU A 55 -14.32 1.79 -5.97
CA LEU A 55 -14.08 0.53 -5.27
C LEU A 55 -15.14 0.35 -4.19
N GLY A 56 -15.63 -0.87 -4.02
CA GLY A 56 -16.49 -1.24 -2.89
C GLY A 56 -15.70 -1.23 -1.57
N LEU A 57 -16.42 -1.10 -0.45
CA LEU A 57 -15.81 -1.13 0.88
C LEU A 57 -14.99 -2.42 1.10
N GLU A 58 -15.53 -3.57 0.72
CA GLU A 58 -14.86 -4.88 0.83
C GLU A 58 -13.56 -4.94 0.01
N GLU A 59 -13.51 -4.29 -1.16
CA GLU A 59 -12.30 -4.21 -1.99
C GLU A 59 -11.21 -3.38 -1.27
N VAL A 60 -11.60 -2.25 -0.67
CA VAL A 60 -10.66 -1.39 0.08
C VAL A 60 -10.16 -2.10 1.34
N GLU A 61 -11.03 -2.82 2.06
CA GLU A 61 -10.64 -3.64 3.21
C GLU A 61 -9.65 -4.74 2.83
N ALA A 62 -9.90 -5.45 1.73
CA ALA A 62 -9.01 -6.49 1.23
C ALA A 62 -7.63 -5.93 0.86
N LEU A 63 -7.57 -4.76 0.21
CA LEU A 63 -6.31 -4.10 -0.14
C LEU A 63 -5.53 -3.63 1.09
N LEU A 64 -6.21 -3.06 2.10
CA LEU A 64 -5.58 -2.68 3.36
C LEU A 64 -4.96 -3.88 4.07
N LYS A 65 -5.71 -4.99 4.16
CA LYS A 65 -5.22 -6.23 4.75
C LYS A 65 -4.01 -6.78 3.99
N LEU A 66 -4.08 -6.82 2.66
CA LEU A 66 -2.99 -7.30 1.83
C LEU A 66 -1.70 -6.51 2.05
N VAL A 67 -1.80 -5.17 2.08
CA VAL A 67 -0.65 -4.29 2.30
C VAL A 67 -0.05 -4.47 3.69
N GLU A 68 -0.89 -4.65 4.71
CA GLU A 68 -0.44 -4.91 6.07
C GLU A 68 0.25 -6.28 6.19
N ASP A 69 -0.32 -7.33 5.60
CA ASP A 69 0.28 -8.67 5.56
C ASP A 69 1.64 -8.65 4.86
N GLU A 70 1.76 -7.93 3.72
CA GLU A 70 3.03 -7.74 3.00
C GLU A 70 4.08 -6.99 3.84
N ARG A 71 3.67 -5.95 4.59
CA ARG A 71 4.56 -5.19 5.49
C ARG A 71 5.10 -6.08 6.60
N VAL A 72 4.23 -6.82 7.28
CA VAL A 72 4.61 -7.74 8.36
C VAL A 72 5.54 -8.85 7.85
N ALA A 73 5.26 -9.39 6.66
CA ALA A 73 6.12 -10.40 6.04
C ALA A 73 7.52 -9.84 5.72
N ALA A 74 7.61 -8.63 5.14
CA ALA A 74 8.88 -7.98 4.84
C ALA A 74 9.71 -7.72 6.11
N GLU A 75 9.07 -7.24 7.19
CA GLU A 75 9.71 -7.02 8.49
C GLU A 75 10.23 -8.32 9.11
N ALA A 76 9.46 -9.41 9.00
CA ALA A 76 9.87 -10.73 9.48
C ALA A 76 11.08 -11.27 8.70
N GLU A 77 11.11 -11.08 7.37
CA GLU A 77 12.27 -11.45 6.55
C GLU A 77 13.52 -10.64 6.88
N GLU A 78 13.39 -9.33 7.07
CA GLU A 78 14.51 -8.49 7.48
C GLU A 78 15.06 -8.88 8.86
N ALA A 79 14.17 -9.19 9.81
CA ALA A 79 14.53 -9.67 11.14
C ALA A 79 15.24 -11.05 11.08
N ALA A 80 14.82 -11.93 10.17
CA ALA A 80 15.47 -13.23 9.96
C ALA A 80 16.87 -13.06 9.32
N LYS A 81 17.01 -12.16 8.33
CA LYS A 81 18.29 -11.86 7.65
C LYS A 81 19.32 -11.18 8.58
N LYS A 82 18.88 -10.50 9.64
CA LYS A 82 19.77 -9.90 10.67
C LYS A 82 20.24 -10.88 11.77
N LYS A 83 19.71 -12.11 11.82
CA LYS A 83 20.09 -13.12 12.82
C LYS A 83 21.31 -14.04 12.53
N PRO A 84 21.97 -14.10 11.35
CA PRO A 84 23.07 -15.04 11.12
C PRO A 84 24.48 -14.40 11.29
N MET A 85 24.73 -13.60 12.33
CA MET A 85 26.09 -13.09 12.64
C MET A 85 26.46 -13.06 14.13
N GLN A 86 25.87 -13.95 14.93
CA GLN A 86 26.35 -14.26 16.28
C GLN A 86 26.48 -15.78 16.43
N GLN A 87 27.54 -16.34 15.87
CA GLN A 87 28.18 -17.59 16.30
C GLN A 87 29.69 -17.41 16.19
#